data_AF-A0A8S8XJG8-F1
#
_entry.id   AF-A0A8S8XJG8-F1
#
_cell.length_a   1.000
_cell.length_b   1.000
_cell.length_c   1.000
_cell.angle_alpha   90.00
_cell.angle_beta   90.00
_cell.angle_gamma   90.00
#
_symmetry.space_group_name_H-M   'P 1'
#
loop_
_entity.id
_entity.type
_entity.pdbx_description
1 polymer ?
#
loop_
_entity_poly.entity_id
_entity_poly.type
_entity_poly.pdbx_seq_one_letter_code
_entity_poly.pdbx_strand_id
1 'polypeptide(L)'
;MLGIVLLLYVIMNTMILALFGLIDGDGSLTVVSLICSLPLILIFISARRPKLTHVIMASPEANGTTQHMLPDSRMLVTPVPTSFSHHLVKDSPPLEMPPTSTLWIVFSLTVITAFLGLLPAMLSDDPVWLLLAVLVWCASLAVRFFITGSCLVGILN
;
A
#
# COMPACT_ATOMS: atom_id res chain seq x y z
N MET A 1 -5.65 6.85 0.50
CA MET A 1 -4.74 6.04 1.34
C MET A 1 -5.47 4.93 2.09
N LEU A 2 -6.50 5.24 2.90
CA LEU A 2 -7.31 4.22 3.60
C LEU A 2 -7.93 3.15 2.70
N GLY A 3 -8.39 3.52 1.49
CA GLY A 3 -8.97 2.57 0.53
C GLY A 3 -8.00 1.46 0.07
N ILE A 4 -6.72 1.76 -0.14
CA ILE A 4 -5.71 0.75 -0.52
C ILE A 4 -5.38 -0.17 0.67
N VAL A 5 -5.36 0.38 1.89
CA VAL A 5 -5.12 -0.40 3.12
C VAL A 5 -6.28 -1.37 3.37
N LEU A 6 -7.53 -0.90 3.23
CA LEU A 6 -8.72 -1.73 3.32
C LEU A 6 -8.71 -2.84 2.27
N LEU A 7 -8.34 -2.50 1.03
CA LEU A 7 -8.29 -3.46 -0.06
C LEU A 7 -7.23 -4.54 0.16
N LEU A 8 -6.03 -4.16 0.60
CA LEU A 8 -4.96 -5.10 1.01
C LEU A 8 -5.41 -6.02 2.15
N TYR A 9 -6.14 -5.48 3.12
CA TYR A 9 -6.66 -6.23 4.25
C TYR A 9 -7.64 -7.33 3.81
N VAL A 10 -8.59 -7.01 2.92
CA VAL A 10 -9.55 -7.99 2.41
C VAL A 10 -8.85 -9.09 1.59
N ILE A 11 -7.83 -8.73 0.80
CA ILE A 11 -7.01 -9.70 0.06
C ILE A 11 -6.28 -10.65 1.02
N MET A 12 -5.69 -10.13 2.10
CA MET A 12 -4.95 -10.96 3.05
C MET A 12 -5.86 -11.96 3.77
N ASN A 13 -7.06 -11.54 4.18
CA ASN A 13 -8.02 -12.44 4.84
C ASN A 13 -8.57 -13.52 3.91
N THR A 14 -8.85 -13.19 2.65
CA THR A 14 -9.30 -14.19 1.66
C THR A 14 -8.21 -15.21 1.35
N MET A 15 -6.93 -14.80 1.34
CA MET A 15 -5.80 -15.74 1.20
C MET A 15 -5.62 -16.66 2.41
N ILE A 16 -5.78 -16.14 3.64
CA ILE A 16 -5.74 -16.98 4.85
C ILE A 16 -6.88 -18.00 4.85
N LEU A 17 -8.09 -17.58 4.45
CA LEU A 17 -9.24 -18.47 4.33
C LEU A 17 -9.03 -19.57 3.28
N ALA A 18 -8.34 -19.25 2.16
CA ALA A 18 -7.94 -20.24 1.17
C ALA A 18 -6.95 -21.28 1.73
N LEU A 19 -5.98 -20.85 2.55
CA LEU A 19 -5.07 -21.79 3.24
C LEU A 19 -5.82 -22.67 4.24
N PHE A 20 -6.75 -22.10 5.01
CA PHE A 20 -7.53 -22.83 6.00
C PHE A 20 -8.39 -23.92 5.34
N GLY A 21 -9.12 -23.59 4.27
CA GLY A 21 -9.87 -24.58 3.50
C GLY A 21 -9.01 -25.67 2.87
N LEU A 22 -7.73 -25.39 2.57
CA LEU A 22 -6.81 -26.38 2.03
C LEU A 22 -6.34 -27.37 3.11
N ILE A 23 -6.14 -26.89 4.34
CA ILE A 23 -5.76 -27.72 5.49
C ILE A 23 -6.93 -28.63 5.90
N ASP A 24 -8.15 -28.10 5.94
CA ASP A 24 -9.35 -28.87 6.30
C ASP A 24 -9.84 -29.80 5.17
N GLY A 25 -9.31 -29.67 3.96
CA GLY A 25 -9.72 -30.47 2.80
C GLY A 25 -11.05 -30.03 2.16
N ASP A 26 -11.60 -28.89 2.58
CA ASP A 26 -12.83 -28.32 2.05
C ASP A 26 -12.56 -27.56 0.73
N GLY A 27 -12.70 -28.30 -0.38
CA GLY A 27 -12.53 -27.78 -1.74
C GLY A 27 -13.47 -26.62 -2.09
N SER A 28 -14.66 -26.55 -1.50
CA SER A 28 -15.62 -25.46 -1.73
C SER A 28 -15.11 -24.14 -1.17
N LEU A 29 -14.60 -24.14 0.07
CA LEU A 29 -14.07 -22.94 0.73
C LEU A 29 -12.81 -22.43 0.02
N THR A 30 -11.92 -23.32 -0.41
CA THR A 30 -10.71 -22.93 -1.16
C THR A 30 -11.03 -22.28 -2.49
N VAL A 31 -11.93 -22.87 -3.28
CA VAL A 31 -12.30 -22.37 -4.61
C VAL A 31 -13.00 -21.02 -4.51
N VAL A 32 -13.95 -20.86 -3.58
CA VAL A 32 -14.65 -19.58 -3.37
C VAL A 32 -13.68 -18.48 -2.95
N SER A 33 -12.74 -18.79 -2.05
CA SER A 33 -11.72 -17.85 -1.57
C SER A 33 -10.80 -17.37 -2.71
N LEU A 34 -10.34 -18.30 -3.56
CA LEU A 34 -9.48 -18.00 -4.68
C LEU A 34 -10.18 -17.17 -5.76
N ILE A 35 -11.42 -17.54 -6.13
CA ILE A 35 -12.24 -16.79 -7.09
C ILE A 35 -12.51 -15.37 -6.60
N CYS A 36 -12.72 -15.19 -5.29
CA CYS A 36 -12.91 -13.87 -4.68
C CYS A 36 -11.62 -13.03 -4.68
N SER A 37 -10.47 -13.65 -4.42
CA SER A 37 -9.17 -12.97 -4.33
C SER A 37 -8.66 -12.42 -5.67
N LEU A 38 -8.91 -13.14 -6.78
CA LEU A 38 -8.48 -12.78 -8.13
C LEU A 38 -8.91 -11.37 -8.60
N PRO A 39 -10.21 -11.00 -8.59
CA PRO A 39 -10.64 -9.66 -9.01
C PRO A 39 -10.13 -8.57 -8.07
N LEU A 40 -10.00 -8.85 -6.77
CA LEU A 40 -9.43 -7.90 -5.80
C LEU A 40 -7.97 -7.58 -6.11
N ILE A 41 -7.17 -8.60 -6.46
CA ILE A 41 -5.76 -8.42 -6.86
C ILE A 41 -5.66 -7.61 -8.16
N LEU A 42 -6.55 -7.85 -9.13
CA LEU A 42 -6.59 -7.06 -10.37
C LEU A 42 -6.87 -5.57 -10.10
N ILE A 43 -7.84 -5.28 -9.23
CA ILE A 43 -8.15 -3.91 -8.80
C ILE A 43 -6.95 -3.28 -8.07
N PHE A 44 -6.25 -4.04 -7.24
CA PHE A 44 -5.04 -3.56 -6.57
C PHE A 44 -3.94 -3.15 -7.56
N ILE A 45 -3.69 -3.98 -8.57
CA ILE A 45 -2.66 -3.72 -9.59
C ILE A 45 -3.02 -2.49 -10.42
N SER A 46 -4.29 -2.32 -10.80
CA SER A 46 -4.73 -1.15 -11.57
C SER A 46 -4.60 0.15 -10.76
N ALA A 47 -4.88 0.10 -9.46
CA ALA A 47 -4.77 1.26 -8.56
C ALA A 47 -3.31 1.71 -8.31
N ARG A 48 -2.32 0.83 -8.46
CA ARG A 48 -0.89 1.13 -8.21
C ARG A 48 -0.11 1.64 -9.44
N ARG A 49 -0.77 1.85 -10.58
CA ARG A 49 -0.10 2.30 -11.82
C ARG A 49 0.64 3.64 -11.58
N PRO A 50 1.97 3.69 -11.73
CA PRO A 50 2.74 4.92 -11.54
C PRO A 50 2.39 5.92 -12.65
N LYS A 51 2.25 7.20 -12.29
CA LYS A 51 2.04 8.27 -13.25
C LYS A 51 3.37 8.57 -13.96
N LEU A 52 3.33 8.74 -15.28
CA LEU A 52 4.52 9.04 -16.09
C LEU A 52 4.64 10.55 -16.25
N THR A 53 5.69 11.09 -15.64
CA THR A 53 6.18 12.47 -15.72
C THR A 53 6.81 12.76 -17.09
N HIS A 54 6.18 13.54 -17.98
CA HIS A 54 6.89 14.01 -19.17
C HIS A 54 7.74 15.24 -18.82
N VAL A 55 9.07 15.07 -18.79
CA VAL A 55 10.03 16.13 -18.48
C VAL A 55 10.75 16.54 -19.78
N ILE A 56 10.77 17.84 -20.04
CA ILE A 56 11.49 18.43 -21.18
C ILE A 56 12.75 19.07 -20.61
N MET A 57 13.92 18.62 -21.04
CA MET A 57 15.20 19.18 -20.62
C MET A 57 15.80 19.99 -21.77
N ALA A 58 16.12 21.25 -21.50
CA ALA A 58 16.86 22.11 -22.42
C ALA A 58 18.32 22.18 -21.98
N SER A 59 19.24 21.68 -22.80
CA SER A 59 20.68 21.75 -22.55
C SER A 59 21.34 22.77 -23.48
N PRO A 60 22.28 23.61 -23.02
CA PRO A 60 23.00 24.53 -23.89
C PRO A 60 23.85 23.75 -24.90
N GLU A 61 23.72 24.05 -26.18
CA GLU A 61 24.48 23.41 -27.25
C GLU A 61 24.85 24.46 -28.31
N ALA A 62 26.12 24.55 -28.69
CA ALA A 62 26.63 25.59 -29.57
C ALA A 62 26.01 25.56 -31.00
N ASN A 63 25.43 24.43 -31.40
CA ASN A 63 24.76 24.24 -32.69
C ASN A 63 23.22 24.14 -32.55
N GLY A 64 22.68 24.49 -31.38
CA GLY A 64 21.25 24.41 -31.07
C GLY A 64 20.44 25.58 -31.63
N THR A 65 19.13 25.52 -31.45
CA THR A 65 18.20 26.60 -31.83
C THR A 65 17.83 27.45 -30.62
N THR A 66 17.35 28.67 -30.84
CA THR A 66 16.89 29.59 -29.77
C THR A 66 15.37 29.61 -29.64
N GLN A 67 14.66 28.97 -30.57
CA GLN A 67 13.21 28.93 -30.65
C GLN A 67 12.75 27.47 -30.68
N HIS A 68 11.93 27.08 -29.71
CA HIS A 68 11.41 25.72 -29.61
C HIS A 68 9.90 25.74 -29.39
N MET A 69 9.19 24.89 -30.14
CA MET A 69 7.75 24.70 -29.99
C MET A 69 7.47 23.61 -28.96
N LEU A 70 6.73 23.96 -27.91
CA LEU A 70 6.21 23.02 -26.93
C LEU A 70 4.88 22.43 -27.39
N PRO A 71 4.52 21.22 -26.92
CA PRO A 71 3.13 20.75 -27.00
C PRO A 71 2.22 21.78 -26.28
N ASP A 72 1.06 22.07 -26.89
CA ASP A 72 0.12 23.17 -26.59
C ASP A 72 0.38 24.51 -27.30
N SER A 73 1.05 24.54 -28.45
CA SER A 73 1.26 25.76 -29.27
C SER A 73 2.02 26.90 -28.56
N ARG A 74 2.71 26.58 -27.45
CA ARG A 74 3.57 27.53 -26.74
C ARG A 74 4.96 27.55 -27.36
N MET A 75 5.52 28.74 -27.52
CA MET A 75 6.88 28.97 -28.01
C MET A 75 7.79 29.32 -26.85
N LEU A 76 8.86 28.57 -26.65
CA LEU A 76 9.89 28.88 -25.66
C LEU A 76 11.09 29.46 -26.41
N VAL A 77 11.44 30.70 -26.07
CA VAL A 77 12.59 31.41 -26.61
C VAL A 77 13.67 31.44 -25.54
N THR A 78 14.84 30.90 -25.85
CA THR A 78 16.00 30.88 -24.95
C THR A 78 17.05 31.91 -25.42
N PRO A 79 17.70 32.63 -24.49
CA PRO A 79 18.73 33.62 -24.83
C PRO A 79 20.06 32.98 -25.31
N VAL A 80 20.22 31.66 -25.16
CA VAL A 80 21.41 30.88 -25.55
C VAL A 80 20.91 29.69 -26.39
N PRO A 81 21.61 29.28 -27.48
CA PRO A 81 21.21 28.13 -28.28
C PRO A 81 21.15 26.86 -27.42
N THR A 82 20.02 26.17 -27.48
CA THR A 82 19.72 24.99 -26.65
C THR A 82 19.22 23.84 -27.51
N SER A 83 19.45 22.62 -27.04
CA SER A 83 18.90 21.40 -27.60
C SER A 83 17.84 20.83 -26.66
N PHE A 84 16.72 20.40 -27.22
CA PHE A 84 15.57 19.90 -26.46
C PHE A 84 15.58 18.38 -26.47
N SER A 85 15.70 17.79 -25.29
CA SER A 85 15.57 16.35 -25.11
C SER A 85 14.31 16.03 -24.32
N HIS A 86 13.51 15.10 -24.85
CA HIS A 86 12.30 14.62 -24.22
C HIS A 86 12.61 13.37 -23.41
N HIS A 87 12.40 13.43 -22.09
CA HIS A 87 12.59 12.27 -21.22
C HIS A 87 11.31 11.95 -20.45
N LEU A 88 10.88 10.69 -20.56
CA LEU A 88 9.80 10.16 -19.75
C LEU A 88 10.39 9.67 -18.44
N VAL A 89 10.27 10.49 -17.39
CA VAL A 89 10.73 10.13 -16.05
C VAL A 89 9.54 9.54 -15.30
N LYS A 90 9.78 8.44 -14.60
CA LYS A 90 8.80 7.91 -13.66
C LYS A 90 8.77 8.83 -12.44
N ASP A 91 7.66 9.53 -12.24
CA ASP A 91 7.44 10.31 -11.02
C ASP A 91 7.37 9.35 -9.84
N SER A 92 8.52 9.20 -9.18
CA SER A 92 8.66 8.47 -7.94
C SER A 92 8.83 9.54 -6.88
N PRO A 93 7.80 9.84 -6.07
CA PRO A 93 8.01 10.64 -4.87
C PRO A 93 9.22 10.05 -4.13
N PRO A 94 10.18 10.86 -3.66
CA PRO A 94 11.23 10.36 -2.79
C PRO A 94 10.56 9.54 -1.68
N LEU A 95 11.08 8.34 -1.44
CA LEU A 95 10.46 7.37 -0.54
C LEU A 95 10.54 7.90 0.89
N GLU A 96 9.60 8.76 1.27
CA GLU A 96 9.50 9.33 2.60
C GLU A 96 9.07 8.21 3.55
N MET A 97 10.06 7.63 4.22
CA MET A 97 9.78 6.67 5.27
C MET A 97 9.32 7.44 6.51
N PRO A 98 8.22 7.02 7.17
CA PRO A 98 7.87 7.55 8.48
C PRO A 98 9.06 7.50 9.44
N PRO A 99 9.10 8.40 10.44
CA PRO A 99 10.09 8.32 11.51
C PRO A 99 10.07 6.92 12.14
N THR A 100 11.26 6.35 12.32
CA THR A 100 11.47 4.96 12.76
C THR A 100 10.81 4.65 14.10
N SER A 101 10.66 5.65 14.97
CA SER A 101 10.02 5.55 16.28
C SER A 101 8.56 5.09 16.21
N THR A 102 7.79 5.65 15.28
CA THR A 102 6.37 5.29 15.10
C THR A 102 6.23 3.83 14.69
N LEU A 103 7.13 3.33 13.84
CA LEU A 103 7.11 1.92 13.40
C LEU A 103 7.34 0.96 14.57
N TRP A 104 8.30 1.26 15.44
CA TRP A 104 8.58 0.44 16.64
C TRP A 104 7.41 0.41 17.63
N ILE A 105 6.70 1.52 17.79
CA ILE A 105 5.52 1.60 18.66
C ILE A 105 4.39 0.72 18.13
N VAL A 106 4.07 0.83 16.84
CA VAL A 106 3.01 0.00 16.22
C VAL A 106 3.38 -1.48 16.27
N PHE A 107 4.62 -1.82 15.96
CA PHE A 107 5.10 -3.19 16.05
C PHE A 107 4.91 -3.75 17.45
N SER A 108 5.45 -3.06 18.46
CA SER A 108 5.40 -3.51 19.87
C SER A 108 3.97 -3.62 20.40
N LEU A 109 3.11 -2.64 20.10
CA LEU A 109 1.70 -2.67 20.51
C LEU A 109 0.97 -3.89 19.93
N THR A 110 1.24 -4.22 18.67
CA THR A 110 0.59 -5.36 17.99
C THR A 110 1.10 -6.70 18.53
N VAL A 111 2.38 -6.80 18.85
CA VAL A 111 2.95 -8.01 19.47
C VAL A 111 2.36 -8.22 20.87
N ILE A 112 2.28 -7.16 21.68
CA ILE A 112 1.73 -7.22 23.04
C ILE A 112 0.24 -7.61 23.01
N THR A 113 -0.56 -6.96 22.16
CA THR A 113 -1.99 -7.29 22.04
C THR A 113 -2.24 -8.71 21.54
N ALA A 114 -1.44 -9.21 20.59
CA ALA A 114 -1.51 -10.60 20.17
C ALA A 114 -1.15 -11.57 21.31
N PHE A 115 -0.11 -11.25 22.07
CA PHE A 115 0.31 -12.08 23.21
C PHE A 115 -0.76 -12.12 24.30
N LEU A 116 -1.33 -10.96 24.68
CA LEU A 116 -2.42 -10.89 25.66
C LEU A 116 -3.72 -11.53 25.18
N GLY A 117 -4.01 -11.52 23.88
CA GLY A 117 -5.18 -12.19 23.31
C GLY A 117 -5.05 -13.71 23.27
N LEU A 118 -3.83 -14.22 23.07
CA LEU A 118 -3.55 -15.66 23.00
C LEU A 118 -3.40 -16.29 24.38
N LEU A 119 -2.92 -15.54 25.38
CA LEU A 119 -2.61 -16.06 26.72
C LEU A 119 -3.81 -16.71 27.43
N PRO A 120 -5.03 -16.15 27.42
CA PRO A 120 -6.20 -16.76 28.05
C PRO A 120 -6.67 -18.02 27.33
N ALA A 121 -6.50 -18.09 26.00
CA ALA A 121 -6.88 -19.25 25.19
C ALA A 121 -5.96 -20.46 25.39
N MET A 122 -4.75 -20.26 25.94
CA MET A 122 -3.81 -21.35 26.27
C MET A 122 -3.97 -21.87 27.71
N LEU A 123 -4.67 -21.13 28.58
CA LEU A 123 -4.77 -21.47 30.01
C LEU A 123 -6.10 -22.12 30.41
N SER A 124 -7.14 -22.02 29.58
CA SER A 124 -8.42 -22.68 29.82
C SER A 124 -9.07 -23.12 28.50
N ASP A 125 -9.65 -24.33 28.49
CA ASP A 125 -10.43 -24.89 27.39
C ASP A 125 -11.90 -24.45 27.41
N ASP A 126 -12.30 -23.55 28.33
CA ASP A 126 -13.69 -23.10 28.35
C ASP A 126 -14.02 -22.28 27.10
N PRO A 127 -15.17 -22.54 26.45
CA PRO A 127 -15.56 -21.89 25.19
C PRO A 127 -15.71 -20.36 25.31
N VAL A 128 -15.90 -19.84 26.53
CA VAL A 128 -15.98 -18.40 26.80
C VAL A 128 -14.63 -17.69 26.60
N TRP A 129 -13.51 -18.34 26.96
CA TRP A 129 -12.17 -17.78 26.78
C TRP A 129 -11.75 -17.75 25.31
N LEU A 130 -12.16 -18.75 24.53
CA LEU A 130 -11.99 -18.75 23.07
C LEU A 130 -12.77 -17.61 22.40
N LEU A 131 -14.00 -17.34 22.84
CA LEU A 131 -14.82 -16.27 22.27
C LEU A 131 -14.27 -14.87 22.63
N LEU A 132 -13.71 -14.71 23.83
CA LEU A 132 -12.97 -13.52 24.23
C LEU A 132 -11.66 -13.35 23.44
N ALA A 133 -10.92 -14.42 23.18
CA ALA A 133 -9.72 -14.37 22.36
C ALA A 133 -10.03 -13.93 20.91
N VAL A 134 -11.14 -14.40 20.34
CA VAL A 134 -11.63 -13.96 19.02
C VAL A 134 -12.08 -12.50 19.04
N LEU A 135 -12.73 -12.02 20.11
CA LEU A 135 -13.08 -10.60 20.28
C LEU A 135 -11.86 -9.69 20.44
N VAL A 136 -10.86 -10.12 21.22
CA VAL A 136 -9.58 -9.41 21.39
C VAL A 136 -8.78 -9.41 20.08
N TRP A 137 -8.80 -10.53 19.34
CA TRP A 137 -8.28 -10.58 17.99
C TRP A 137 -8.96 -9.54 17.09
N CYS A 138 -10.29 -9.49 17.08
CA CYS A 138 -11.08 -8.51 16.33
C CYS A 138 -10.82 -7.06 16.77
N ALA A 139 -10.61 -6.80 18.06
CA ALA A 139 -10.27 -5.47 18.59
C ALA A 139 -8.84 -5.05 18.21
N SER A 140 -7.86 -5.97 18.31
CA SER A 140 -6.48 -5.73 17.88
C SER A 140 -6.39 -5.44 16.37
N LEU A 141 -7.28 -6.06 15.59
CA LEU A 141 -7.49 -5.82 14.16
C LEU A 141 -7.94 -4.38 13.88
N ALA A 142 -8.91 -3.88 14.65
CA ALA A 142 -9.42 -2.52 14.54
C ALA A 142 -8.37 -1.47 14.95
N VAL A 143 -7.57 -1.76 15.97
CA VAL A 143 -6.45 -0.91 16.41
C VAL A 143 -5.34 -0.85 15.36
N ARG A 144 -5.00 -1.99 14.73
CA ARG A 144 -4.05 -2.04 13.59
C ARG A 144 -4.54 -1.23 12.39
N PHE A 145 -5.85 -1.25 12.15
CA PHE A 145 -6.50 -0.49 11.08
C PHE A 145 -6.51 1.03 11.35
N PHE A 146 -6.84 1.42 12.59
CA PHE A 146 -6.88 2.83 13.01
C PHE A 146 -5.49 3.47 13.03
N ILE A 147 -4.48 2.78 13.58
CA ILE A 147 -3.13 3.32 13.74
C ILE A 147 -2.37 3.40 12.41
N THR A 148 -2.56 2.43 11.50
CA THR A 148 -1.98 2.50 10.14
C THR A 148 -2.64 3.62 9.33
N GLY A 149 -3.92 3.91 9.57
CA GLY A 149 -4.62 5.06 9.00
C GLY A 149 -4.11 6.41 9.50
N SER A 150 -3.91 6.55 10.82
CA SER A 150 -3.45 7.79 11.44
C SER A 150 -1.97 8.11 11.19
N CYS A 151 -1.08 7.10 11.16
CA CYS A 151 0.35 7.33 10.88
C CYS A 151 0.58 7.78 9.44
N LEU A 152 -0.21 7.32 8.48
CA LEU A 152 -0.02 7.69 7.06
C LEU A 152 -0.55 9.10 6.75
N VAL A 153 -1.55 9.59 7.49
CA VAL A 153 -2.08 10.96 7.35
C VAL A 153 -1.10 11.99 7.91
N GLY A 154 -0.37 11.66 8.98
CA GLY A 154 0.66 12.55 9.57
C GLY A 154 1.97 12.65 8.77
N ILE A 155 2.15 11.89 7.69
CA ILE A 155 3.35 11.93 6.82
C ILE A 155 3.09 12.72 5.52
N LEU A 156 1.82 13.01 5.22
CA LEU A 156 1.39 13.66 3.98
C LEU A 156 0.93 15.12 4.18
N ASN A 157 1.20 15.70 5.34
CA ASN A 157 0.96 17.11 5.69
C ASN A 157 2.23 17.69 6.32
#